data_AF-A0A850BUP1-F1
#
_entry.id   AF-A0A850BUP1-F1
#
_cell.length_a   1.000
_cell.length_b   1.000
_cell.length_c   1.000
_cell.angle_alpha   90.00
_cell.angle_beta   90.00
_cell.angle_gamma   90.00
#
_symmetry.space_group_name_H-M   'P 1'
#
loop_
_entity.id
_entity.type
_entity.pdbx_description
1 polymer ?
#
loop_
_entity_poly.entity_id
_entity_poly.type
_entity_poly.pdbx_seq_one_letter_code
_entity_poly.pdbx_strand_id
1 'polypeptide(L)'
;MQTRGSWGFWVLFTGAAVSIAWGGCGDDEASTSGAQTSSSSGGDPTSSSSGGDPTSSSSSGGPIILPDCKTVLVKELNLFEACETCLYESCCYEVSVCGDRSPCPACVTGEEECTDEALEASTALTQCAQADCKQECFDPPGPPVELDCTAPISSPSGGSCVTLGDEVLCNPVTNAPCDGSIGESCDFGAAGLECYPPPNPQGLCAACGPNILYCSGGLTCVGGKCAKFCCDDGDCSASAKCDVNVLDTGTFGICVQGSGGAGGMGGAG
;
A
#
# COMPACT_ATOMS: atom_id res chain seq x y z
N MET A 1 -27.10 -24.47 -4.16
CA MET A 1 -26.58 -23.11 -4.42
C MET A 1 -25.75 -22.72 -3.21
N GLN A 2 -24.48 -23.09 -3.22
CA GLN A 2 -23.51 -22.73 -2.17
C GLN A 2 -22.92 -21.38 -2.56
N THR A 3 -23.22 -20.35 -1.78
CA THR A 3 -22.55 -19.05 -1.87
C THR A 3 -21.11 -19.25 -1.45
N ARG A 4 -20.18 -19.23 -2.43
CA ARG A 4 -18.74 -19.15 -2.17
C ARG A 4 -18.49 -17.86 -1.39
N GLY A 5 -18.17 -17.98 -0.11
CA GLY A 5 -17.66 -16.86 0.68
C GLY A 5 -16.31 -16.47 0.08
N SER A 6 -16.24 -15.26 -0.47
CA SER A 6 -15.00 -14.62 -0.88
C SER A 6 -14.23 -14.31 0.41
N TRP A 7 -13.26 -15.14 0.75
CA TRP A 7 -12.26 -14.79 1.75
C TRP A 7 -11.33 -13.81 1.04
N GLY A 8 -11.66 -12.52 1.11
CA GLY A 8 -10.75 -11.44 0.71
C GLY A 8 -9.59 -11.45 1.69
N PHE A 9 -8.57 -12.24 1.38
CA PHE A 9 -7.27 -12.10 2.02
C PHE A 9 -6.66 -10.87 1.35
N TRP A 10 -6.85 -9.68 1.91
CA TRP A 10 -6.07 -8.55 1.44
C TRP A 10 -4.62 -8.86 1.78
N VAL A 11 -3.76 -8.89 0.76
CA VAL A 11 -2.34 -8.63 1.02
C VAL A 11 -2.32 -7.24 1.63
N LEU A 12 -2.30 -7.20 2.95
CA LEU A 12 -1.82 -6.04 3.67
C LEU A 12 -0.42 -5.82 3.10
N PHE A 13 -0.31 -4.90 2.14
CA PHE A 13 0.85 -4.05 2.09
C PHE A 13 0.84 -3.31 3.42
N THR A 14 1.25 -3.99 4.50
CA THR A 14 1.76 -3.33 5.69
C THR A 14 2.82 -2.41 5.15
N GLY A 15 2.51 -1.12 5.18
CA GLY A 15 3.42 -0.06 4.80
C GLY A 15 4.59 -0.04 5.78
N ALA A 16 5.44 -1.06 5.75
CA ALA A 16 6.85 -0.79 5.79
C ALA A 16 7.08 0.09 4.57
N ALA A 17 7.06 1.41 4.79
CA ALA A 17 7.68 2.34 3.88
C ALA A 17 9.15 1.90 3.79
N VAL A 18 9.44 0.96 2.88
CA VAL A 18 10.78 0.78 2.36
C VAL A 18 11.08 2.13 1.75
N SER A 19 11.76 2.96 2.53
CA SER A 19 12.45 4.12 2.03
C SER A 19 13.48 3.53 1.09
N ILE A 20 13.12 3.40 -0.19
CA ILE A 20 14.09 3.18 -1.25
C ILE A 20 14.89 4.48 -1.28
N ALA A 21 15.89 4.55 -0.40
CA ALA A 21 16.95 5.51 -0.52
C ALA A 21 17.58 5.22 -1.88
N TRP A 22 17.28 6.07 -2.85
CA TRP A 22 18.06 6.16 -4.07
C TRP A 22 19.48 6.52 -3.62
N GLY A 23 20.31 5.49 -3.45
CA GLY A 23 21.75 5.61 -3.27
C GLY A 23 22.30 6.22 -4.55
N GLY A 24 22.35 7.55 -4.58
CA GLY A 24 23.14 8.28 -5.56
C GLY A 24 24.58 7.80 -5.44
N CYS A 25 25.13 7.30 -6.54
CA CYS A 25 26.55 7.11 -6.68
C CYS A 25 27.24 8.43 -6.35
N GLY A 26 28.06 8.41 -5.30
CA GLY A 26 28.93 9.52 -4.97
C GLY A 26 30.01 9.66 -6.04
N ASP A 27 30.33 10.90 -6.36
CA ASP A 27 31.64 11.30 -6.82
C ASP A 27 32.08 12.48 -5.95
N ASP A 28 33.26 12.31 -5.36
CA ASP A 28 33.98 13.29 -4.55
C ASP A 28 34.38 14.53 -5.36
N GLU A 29 34.47 15.67 -4.67
CA GLU A 29 35.66 16.56 -4.60
C GLU A 29 35.25 18.00 -4.26
N ALA A 30 35.94 18.55 -3.27
CA ALA A 30 35.80 19.90 -2.76
C ALA A 30 36.43 20.96 -3.70
N SER A 31 35.85 22.17 -3.79
CA SER A 31 36.61 23.43 -3.61
C SER A 31 35.75 24.72 -3.67
N THR A 32 35.86 25.50 -2.60
CA THR A 32 35.97 26.97 -2.47
C THR A 32 35.52 27.95 -3.59
N SER A 33 34.65 28.88 -3.17
CA SER A 33 34.64 30.35 -3.39
C SER A 33 34.58 30.95 -4.80
N GLY A 34 33.66 31.90 -4.99
CA GLY A 34 33.88 33.05 -5.87
C GLY A 34 32.65 33.51 -6.65
N ALA A 35 32.21 34.75 -6.39
CA ALA A 35 31.25 35.46 -7.22
C ALA A 35 31.88 35.83 -8.59
N GLN A 36 31.13 35.68 -9.69
CA GLN A 36 31.25 36.55 -10.86
C GLN A 36 30.05 36.41 -11.83
N THR A 37 29.45 37.55 -12.14
CA THR A 37 28.69 37.86 -13.35
C THR A 37 29.46 37.49 -14.63
N SER A 38 28.79 36.93 -15.65
CA SER A 38 28.62 37.54 -16.98
C SER A 38 28.04 36.57 -18.02
N SER A 39 27.27 37.17 -18.93
CA SER A 39 26.65 36.62 -20.13
C SER A 39 27.66 36.01 -21.10
N SER A 40 27.32 34.89 -21.76
CA SER A 40 27.89 34.52 -23.06
C SER A 40 27.00 33.53 -23.79
N SER A 41 26.95 33.73 -25.10
CA SER A 41 26.16 33.08 -26.12
C SER A 41 26.79 31.76 -26.61
N GLY A 42 25.96 30.89 -27.17
CA GLY A 42 26.30 30.06 -28.34
C GLY A 42 26.81 28.65 -28.04
N GLY A 43 26.18 27.66 -28.69
CA GLY A 43 26.73 26.32 -28.84
C GLY A 43 25.67 25.23 -28.96
N ASP A 44 25.20 24.99 -30.19
CA ASP A 44 24.58 23.72 -30.58
C ASP A 44 25.51 22.53 -30.29
N PRO A 45 24.96 21.38 -29.88
CA PRO A 45 25.47 20.13 -30.37
C PRO A 45 24.38 19.28 -31.02
N THR A 46 24.56 19.08 -32.33
CA THR A 46 24.09 17.95 -33.14
C THR A 46 24.11 16.64 -32.34
N SER A 47 22.93 16.08 -32.10
CA SER A 47 22.77 14.73 -31.52
C SER A 47 22.67 13.71 -32.64
N SER A 48 23.76 12.96 -32.83
CA SER A 48 23.88 11.86 -33.78
C SER A 48 23.02 10.67 -33.33
N SER A 49 22.04 10.30 -34.14
CA SER A 49 21.20 9.12 -33.93
C SER A 49 21.96 7.87 -34.39
N SER A 50 22.51 7.11 -33.44
CA SER A 50 23.08 5.79 -33.72
C SER A 50 21.98 4.74 -33.54
N GLY A 51 21.37 4.33 -34.65
CA GLY A 51 20.50 3.16 -34.71
C GLY A 51 21.33 1.90 -34.47
N GLY A 52 21.13 1.25 -33.32
CA GLY A 52 21.60 -0.09 -33.05
C GLY A 52 20.49 -1.07 -33.43
N ASP A 53 20.71 -1.85 -34.49
CA ASP A 53 19.88 -2.98 -34.85
C ASP A 53 19.80 -3.98 -33.69
N PRO A 54 18.61 -4.48 -33.31
CA PRO A 54 18.50 -5.56 -32.32
C PRO A 54 19.05 -6.84 -32.94
N THR A 55 20.26 -7.24 -32.53
CA THR A 55 20.86 -8.51 -32.87
C THR A 55 20.07 -9.63 -32.19
N SER A 56 19.05 -10.14 -32.87
CA SER A 56 18.33 -11.35 -32.48
C SER A 56 19.28 -12.54 -32.51
N SER A 57 19.89 -12.81 -31.37
CA SER A 57 20.78 -13.95 -31.17
C SER A 57 19.91 -15.21 -31.09
N SER A 58 19.65 -15.82 -32.25
CA SER A 58 19.02 -17.13 -32.34
C SER A 58 20.02 -18.19 -31.90
N SER A 59 20.20 -18.35 -30.59
CA SER A 59 20.89 -19.49 -30.01
C SER A 59 19.97 -20.71 -30.16
N SER A 60 20.36 -21.62 -31.06
CA SER A 60 19.82 -22.97 -31.14
C SER A 60 20.30 -23.76 -29.91
N GLY A 61 19.78 -23.40 -28.73
CA GLY A 61 19.99 -24.12 -27.48
C GLY A 61 19.19 -25.41 -27.50
N GLY A 62 19.77 -26.49 -26.97
CA GLY A 62 19.02 -27.72 -26.67
C GLY A 62 17.81 -27.42 -25.78
N PRO A 63 16.89 -28.40 -25.60
CA PRO A 63 15.68 -28.19 -24.82
C PRO A 63 16.05 -27.60 -23.46
N ILE A 64 15.71 -26.32 -23.26
CA ILE A 64 15.76 -25.69 -21.94
C ILE A 64 14.75 -26.50 -21.16
N ILE A 65 15.24 -27.34 -20.25
CA ILE A 65 14.39 -27.92 -19.23
C ILE A 65 14.00 -26.72 -18.38
N LEU A 66 12.86 -26.12 -18.71
CA LEU A 66 12.30 -25.08 -17.86
C LEU A 66 12.13 -25.73 -16.48
N PRO A 67 12.72 -25.17 -15.42
CA PRO A 67 12.44 -25.61 -14.07
C PRO A 67 10.93 -25.65 -13.86
N ASP A 68 10.48 -26.61 -13.05
CA ASP A 68 9.06 -26.83 -12.80
C ASP A 68 8.49 -25.69 -11.94
N CYS A 69 8.19 -24.58 -12.60
CA CYS A 69 7.57 -23.39 -12.04
C CYS A 69 6.25 -23.71 -11.33
N LYS A 70 5.53 -24.74 -11.80
CA LYS A 70 4.27 -25.14 -11.19
C LYS A 70 4.48 -25.65 -9.76
N THR A 71 5.54 -26.42 -9.52
CA THR A 71 5.88 -26.88 -8.18
C THR A 71 6.26 -25.73 -7.25
N VAL A 72 6.96 -24.70 -7.76
CA VAL A 72 7.33 -23.50 -6.99
C VAL A 72 6.11 -22.65 -6.62
N LEU A 73 5.20 -22.39 -7.59
CA LEU A 73 4.00 -21.57 -7.38
C LEU A 73 3.09 -22.13 -6.27
N VAL A 74 2.82 -23.45 -6.32
CA VAL A 74 1.85 -24.09 -5.42
C VAL A 74 2.42 -24.30 -4.01
N LYS A 75 3.73 -24.56 -3.90
CA LYS A 75 4.32 -25.03 -2.66
C LYS A 75 4.98 -23.94 -1.84
N GLU A 76 5.61 -22.96 -2.48
CA GLU A 76 6.48 -21.99 -1.80
C GLU A 76 5.88 -20.58 -1.76
N LEU A 77 5.19 -20.14 -2.82
CA LEU A 77 4.70 -18.76 -2.94
C LEU A 77 3.27 -18.53 -2.42
N ASN A 78 2.46 -19.59 -2.29
CA ASN A 78 1.07 -19.53 -1.81
C ASN A 78 0.24 -18.37 -2.41
N LEU A 79 0.44 -18.12 -3.70
CA LEU A 79 -0.20 -17.01 -4.42
C LEU A 79 -1.68 -17.32 -4.66
N PHE A 80 -2.48 -16.28 -4.94
CA PHE A 80 -3.89 -16.44 -5.30
C PHE A 80 -4.05 -17.39 -6.48
N GLU A 81 -5.04 -18.28 -6.38
CA GLU A 81 -5.41 -19.26 -7.41
C GLU A 81 -5.66 -18.59 -8.78
N ALA A 82 -6.07 -17.32 -8.79
CA ALA A 82 -6.26 -16.53 -10.01
C ALA A 82 -4.94 -16.18 -10.72
N CYS A 83 -3.87 -15.94 -9.98
CA CYS A 83 -2.56 -15.51 -10.47
C CYS A 83 -1.72 -16.67 -11.02
N GLU A 84 -1.97 -17.91 -10.54
CA GLU A 84 -1.17 -19.10 -10.87
C GLU A 84 -1.04 -19.34 -12.38
N THR A 85 -2.15 -19.21 -13.12
CA THR A 85 -2.15 -19.51 -14.56
C THR A 85 -1.32 -18.50 -15.34
N CYS A 86 -1.48 -17.21 -15.06
CA CYS A 86 -0.73 -16.19 -15.79
C CYS A 86 0.77 -16.23 -15.45
N LEU A 87 1.14 -16.34 -14.17
CA LEU A 87 2.55 -16.43 -13.80
C LEU A 87 3.23 -17.66 -14.41
N TYR A 88 2.50 -18.77 -14.50
CA TYR A 88 3.02 -19.96 -15.16
C TYR A 88 3.26 -19.75 -16.66
N GLU A 89 2.38 -19.04 -17.36
CA GLU A 89 2.49 -18.83 -18.81
C GLU A 89 3.47 -17.71 -19.18
N SER A 90 3.46 -16.61 -18.43
CA SER A 90 4.18 -15.37 -18.79
C SER A 90 5.45 -15.13 -17.97
N CYS A 91 5.51 -15.60 -16.71
CA CYS A 91 6.56 -15.27 -15.74
C CYS A 91 7.31 -16.49 -15.19
N CYS A 92 7.27 -17.62 -15.91
CA CYS A 92 7.80 -18.89 -15.45
C CYS A 92 9.27 -18.84 -15.05
N TYR A 93 10.06 -18.03 -15.77
CA TYR A 93 11.48 -17.88 -15.50
C TYR A 93 11.72 -17.16 -14.17
N GLU A 94 11.09 -16.01 -13.98
CA GLU A 94 11.21 -15.18 -12.77
C GLU A 94 10.72 -15.93 -11.54
N VAL A 95 9.60 -16.67 -11.66
CA VAL A 95 9.10 -17.53 -10.59
C VAL A 95 10.14 -18.57 -10.18
N SER A 96 10.78 -19.24 -11.15
CA SER A 96 11.78 -20.26 -10.84
C SER A 96 13.03 -19.68 -10.18
N VAL A 97 13.51 -18.53 -10.65
CA VAL A 97 14.65 -17.83 -10.06
C VAL A 97 14.33 -17.40 -8.63
N CYS A 98 13.11 -16.94 -8.38
CA CYS A 98 12.66 -16.62 -7.02
C CYS A 98 12.56 -17.87 -6.15
N GLY A 99 11.99 -18.97 -6.66
CA GLY A 99 11.86 -20.23 -5.92
C GLY A 99 13.20 -20.82 -5.45
N ASP A 100 14.27 -20.64 -6.25
CA ASP A 100 15.60 -21.16 -5.93
C ASP A 100 16.40 -20.25 -4.98
N ARG A 101 15.97 -18.98 -4.78
CA ARG A 101 16.64 -18.01 -3.92
C ARG A 101 15.88 -17.83 -2.62
N SER A 102 16.30 -18.48 -1.55
CA SER A 102 15.78 -18.15 -0.21
C SER A 102 16.37 -16.82 0.28
N PRO A 103 15.58 -15.86 0.81
CA PRO A 103 14.15 -15.93 1.15
C PRO A 103 13.21 -15.18 0.16
N CYS A 104 13.42 -15.30 -1.16
CA CYS A 104 12.62 -14.59 -2.17
C CYS A 104 11.09 -14.79 -2.06
N PRO A 105 10.56 -15.99 -1.76
CA PRO A 105 9.11 -16.13 -1.54
C PRO A 105 8.57 -15.22 -0.43
N ALA A 106 9.30 -15.09 0.67
CA ALA A 106 8.98 -14.18 1.78
C ALA A 106 9.12 -12.70 1.37
N CYS A 107 10.09 -12.40 0.50
CA CYS A 107 10.28 -11.05 -0.04
C CYS A 107 9.13 -10.60 -0.94
N VAL A 108 8.53 -11.50 -1.72
CA VAL A 108 7.39 -11.18 -2.59
C VAL A 108 6.15 -10.84 -1.76
N THR A 109 6.01 -11.44 -0.58
CA THR A 109 4.90 -11.17 0.35
C THR A 109 5.18 -10.00 1.30
N GLY A 110 6.34 -9.36 1.21
CA GLY A 110 6.70 -8.19 2.02
C GLY A 110 7.21 -8.49 3.43
N GLU A 111 7.72 -9.69 3.68
CA GLU A 111 8.41 -9.98 4.95
C GLU A 111 9.79 -9.29 5.02
N GLU A 112 10.23 -8.90 6.23
CA GLU A 112 11.25 -7.85 6.42
C GLU A 112 12.71 -8.29 6.19
N GLU A 113 13.00 -9.58 6.04
CA GLU A 113 14.39 -10.06 5.91
C GLU A 113 14.71 -10.54 4.48
N CYS A 114 14.95 -9.59 3.58
CA CYS A 114 15.41 -9.88 2.21
C CYS A 114 16.92 -9.73 2.06
N THR A 115 17.57 -10.77 1.54
CA THR A 115 18.94 -10.65 1.02
C THR A 115 18.91 -9.87 -0.31
N ASP A 116 20.02 -9.21 -0.68
CA ASP A 116 20.10 -8.46 -1.95
C ASP A 116 19.75 -9.34 -3.16
N GLU A 117 20.18 -10.61 -3.15
CA GLU A 117 19.88 -11.58 -4.21
C GLU A 117 18.40 -11.98 -4.26
N ALA A 118 17.75 -12.12 -3.10
CA ALA A 118 16.33 -12.40 -3.02
C ALA A 118 15.48 -11.19 -3.40
N LEU A 119 15.92 -9.98 -3.04
CA LEU A 119 15.27 -8.72 -3.40
C LEU A 119 15.31 -8.47 -4.91
N GLU A 120 16.44 -8.74 -5.57
CA GLU A 120 16.56 -8.65 -7.03
C GLU A 120 15.58 -9.61 -7.72
N ALA A 121 15.51 -10.86 -7.26
CA ALA A 121 14.62 -11.87 -7.81
C ALA A 121 13.14 -11.57 -7.55
N SER A 122 12.79 -11.10 -6.35
CA SER A 122 11.40 -10.72 -6.02
C SER A 122 10.97 -9.50 -6.82
N THR A 123 11.89 -8.55 -7.06
CA THR A 123 11.65 -7.38 -7.92
C THR A 123 11.39 -7.80 -9.36
N ALA A 124 12.22 -8.69 -9.93
CA ALA A 124 12.04 -9.19 -11.29
C ALA A 124 10.70 -9.92 -11.45
N LEU A 125 10.34 -10.79 -10.49
CA LEU A 125 9.04 -11.47 -10.48
C LEU A 125 7.88 -10.49 -10.38
N THR A 126 7.96 -9.51 -9.49
CA THR A 126 6.93 -8.47 -9.33
C THR A 126 6.76 -7.66 -10.61
N GLN A 127 7.85 -7.29 -11.29
CA GLN A 127 7.79 -6.57 -12.56
C GLN A 127 7.12 -7.39 -13.66
N CYS A 128 7.44 -8.68 -13.78
CA CYS A 128 6.77 -9.55 -14.73
C CYS A 128 5.27 -9.68 -14.42
N ALA A 129 4.93 -9.91 -13.15
CA ALA A 129 3.54 -9.99 -12.71
C ALA A 129 2.76 -8.71 -13.06
N GLN A 130 3.37 -7.53 -12.85
CA GLN A 130 2.75 -6.24 -13.17
C GLN A 130 2.62 -5.96 -14.67
N ALA A 131 3.56 -6.47 -15.47
CA ALA A 131 3.56 -6.27 -16.92
C ALA A 131 2.53 -7.17 -17.60
N ASP A 132 2.53 -8.46 -17.26
CA ASP A 132 1.84 -9.49 -18.04
C ASP A 132 0.65 -10.12 -17.31
N CYS A 133 0.62 -10.05 -15.97
CA CYS A 133 -0.39 -10.71 -15.13
C CYS A 133 -1.16 -9.74 -14.24
N LYS A 134 -1.24 -8.48 -14.65
CA LYS A 134 -1.77 -7.41 -13.80
C LYS A 134 -3.19 -7.68 -13.33
N GLN A 135 -4.05 -8.25 -14.18
CA GLN A 135 -5.48 -8.42 -13.88
C GLN A 135 -5.74 -9.63 -12.99
N GLU A 136 -4.86 -10.63 -13.07
CA GLU A 136 -4.96 -11.92 -12.41
C GLU A 136 -4.24 -11.93 -11.06
N CYS A 137 -3.10 -11.24 -10.97
CA CYS A 137 -2.24 -11.20 -9.79
C CYS A 137 -2.48 -10.02 -8.88
N PHE A 138 -3.12 -8.96 -9.39
CA PHE A 138 -3.49 -7.81 -8.60
C PHE A 138 -4.99 -7.68 -8.77
N ASP A 139 -5.71 -7.79 -7.65
CA ASP A 139 -7.12 -7.48 -7.67
C ASP A 139 -7.28 -6.10 -8.33
N PRO A 140 -8.20 -5.95 -9.29
CA PRO A 140 -8.50 -4.64 -9.84
C PRO A 140 -8.74 -3.73 -8.63
N PRO A 141 -8.15 -2.52 -8.61
CA PRO A 141 -8.34 -1.62 -7.49
C PRO A 141 -9.84 -1.57 -7.21
N GLY A 142 -10.20 -1.88 -5.96
CA GLY A 142 -11.60 -1.91 -5.56
C GLY A 142 -12.30 -0.62 -6.01
N PRO A 143 -13.62 -0.64 -6.21
CA PRO A 143 -14.35 0.57 -6.56
C PRO A 143 -13.92 1.70 -5.60
N PRO A 144 -13.63 2.90 -6.12
CA PRO A 144 -13.13 3.99 -5.29
C PRO A 144 -14.00 4.15 -4.04
N VAL A 145 -13.38 4.13 -2.88
CA VAL A 145 -14.10 4.30 -1.62
C VAL A 145 -14.66 5.72 -1.58
N GLU A 146 -15.98 5.85 -1.68
CA GLU A 146 -16.64 7.14 -1.56
C GLU A 146 -16.72 7.51 -0.09
N LEU A 147 -15.94 8.51 0.34
CA LEU A 147 -15.89 8.93 1.74
C LEU A 147 -17.12 9.76 2.13
N ASP A 148 -17.60 9.57 3.36
CA ASP A 148 -18.62 10.44 3.93
C ASP A 148 -18.01 11.77 4.43
N CYS A 149 -18.01 12.77 3.56
CA CYS A 149 -17.52 14.11 3.87
C CYS A 149 -18.45 14.94 4.76
N THR A 150 -19.59 14.38 5.18
CA THR A 150 -20.57 15.04 6.04
C THR A 150 -20.71 14.37 7.40
N ALA A 151 -19.84 13.39 7.69
CA ALA A 151 -19.83 12.70 8.96
C ALA A 151 -19.65 13.69 10.13
N PRO A 152 -20.36 13.49 11.25
CA PRO A 152 -20.27 14.39 12.39
C PRO A 152 -18.86 14.37 13.00
N ILE A 153 -18.37 15.52 13.48
CA ILE A 153 -17.05 15.59 14.12
C ILE A 153 -17.01 14.74 15.40
N SER A 154 -18.06 14.81 16.22
CA SER A 154 -18.23 13.93 17.38
C SER A 154 -18.77 12.56 16.97
N SER A 155 -18.21 11.49 17.54
CA SER A 155 -18.68 10.11 17.37
C SER A 155 -19.58 9.72 18.54
N PRO A 156 -20.90 9.53 18.35
CA PRO A 156 -21.81 9.11 19.42
C PRO A 156 -21.41 7.82 20.13
N SER A 157 -20.71 6.90 19.45
CA SER A 157 -20.19 5.66 20.05
C SER A 157 -19.13 5.90 21.12
N GLY A 158 -18.51 7.08 21.14
CA GLY A 158 -17.39 7.42 22.01
C GLY A 158 -16.19 6.49 21.84
N GLY A 159 -16.04 5.83 20.68
CA GLY A 159 -14.94 4.91 20.43
C GLY A 159 -15.01 3.61 21.23
N SER A 160 -16.18 3.24 21.75
CA SER A 160 -16.37 2.06 22.62
C SER A 160 -16.03 0.71 21.97
N CYS A 161 -15.93 0.66 20.64
CA CYS A 161 -15.49 -0.50 19.90
C CYS A 161 -13.97 -0.75 19.97
N VAL A 162 -13.18 0.24 20.38
CA VAL A 162 -11.72 0.12 20.43
C VAL A 162 -11.27 -0.25 21.85
N THR A 163 -10.60 -1.38 21.98
CA THR A 163 -9.97 -1.80 23.24
C THR A 163 -8.49 -1.41 23.20
N LEU A 164 -8.05 -0.57 24.14
CA LEU A 164 -6.63 -0.20 24.27
C LEU A 164 -5.81 -1.40 24.79
N GLY A 165 -4.58 -1.52 24.32
CA GLY A 165 -3.67 -2.63 24.62
C GLY A 165 -2.25 -2.34 24.15
N ASP A 166 -1.37 -3.35 24.16
CA ASP A 166 0.06 -3.18 23.85
C ASP A 166 0.31 -2.63 22.43
N GLU A 167 -0.55 -2.97 21.46
CA GLU A 167 -0.49 -2.52 20.06
C GLU A 167 -1.51 -1.40 19.73
N VAL A 168 -2.35 -1.05 20.69
CA VAL A 168 -3.40 -0.02 20.53
C VAL A 168 -3.23 1.00 21.64
N LEU A 169 -2.33 1.95 21.42
CA LEU A 169 -1.91 2.95 22.40
C LEU A 169 -2.88 4.13 22.48
N CYS A 170 -3.71 4.30 21.44
CA CYS A 170 -4.71 5.35 21.36
C CYS A 170 -5.98 4.85 20.68
N ASN A 171 -7.08 5.58 20.92
CA ASN A 171 -8.39 5.34 20.37
C ASN A 171 -8.61 6.26 19.16
N PRO A 172 -8.61 5.74 17.93
CA PRO A 172 -8.68 6.56 16.71
C PRO A 172 -10.01 7.28 16.54
N VAL A 173 -11.10 6.76 17.14
CA VAL A 173 -12.44 7.38 17.06
C VAL A 173 -12.54 8.63 17.95
N THR A 174 -11.85 8.63 19.09
CA THR A 174 -11.90 9.74 20.08
C THR A 174 -10.63 10.59 20.13
N ASN A 175 -9.56 10.15 19.46
CA ASN A 175 -8.19 10.67 19.56
C ASN A 175 -7.52 10.49 20.94
N ALA A 176 -8.15 9.86 21.93
CA ALA A 176 -7.56 9.73 23.26
C ALA A 176 -6.49 8.62 23.30
N PRO A 177 -5.32 8.80 23.96
CA PRO A 177 -4.95 9.92 24.83
C PRO A 177 -4.16 11.04 24.14
N CYS A 178 -4.11 11.08 22.80
CA CYS A 178 -3.32 12.05 22.06
C CYS A 178 -3.77 13.49 22.33
N ASP A 179 -2.81 14.41 22.38
CA ASP A 179 -3.06 15.82 22.63
C ASP A 179 -3.53 16.54 21.36
N GLY A 180 -4.84 16.48 21.14
CA GLY A 180 -5.49 17.21 20.05
C GLY A 180 -5.34 18.73 20.14
N SER A 181 -4.97 19.29 21.31
CA SER A 181 -4.78 20.74 21.47
C SER A 181 -3.49 21.26 20.83
N ILE A 182 -2.47 20.40 20.71
CA ILE A 182 -1.25 20.67 19.96
C ILE A 182 -1.27 20.06 18.55
N GLY A 183 -2.32 19.31 18.22
CA GLY A 183 -2.54 18.72 16.89
C GLY A 183 -2.00 17.31 16.72
N GLU A 184 -1.86 16.52 17.79
CA GLU A 184 -1.59 15.08 17.67
C GLU A 184 -2.81 14.32 17.13
N SER A 185 -2.54 13.23 16.41
CA SER A 185 -3.58 12.36 15.84
C SER A 185 -3.30 10.90 16.17
N CYS A 186 -4.32 10.16 16.59
CA CYS A 186 -4.27 8.71 16.72
C CYS A 186 -4.49 8.05 15.36
N ASP A 187 -3.45 7.42 14.80
CA ASP A 187 -3.51 6.78 13.47
C ASP A 187 -2.62 5.53 13.44
N PHE A 188 -2.63 4.81 12.32
CA PHE A 188 -1.82 3.59 12.14
C PHE A 188 -0.34 3.92 11.93
N GLY A 189 0.50 3.31 12.76
CA GLY A 189 1.95 3.29 12.63
C GLY A 189 2.54 1.89 12.72
N ALA A 190 3.86 1.83 12.96
CA ALA A 190 4.61 0.57 12.86
C ALA A 190 4.19 -0.47 13.93
N ALA A 191 3.70 0.00 15.08
CA ALA A 191 3.31 -0.84 16.21
C ALA A 191 1.78 -0.94 16.40
N GLY A 192 0.99 -0.53 15.40
CA GLY A 192 -0.47 -0.45 15.49
C GLY A 192 -0.96 0.99 15.64
N LEU A 193 -1.90 1.25 16.54
CA LEU A 193 -2.48 2.59 16.71
C LEU A 193 -1.66 3.41 17.71
N GLU A 194 -1.07 4.52 17.23
CA GLU A 194 -0.22 5.40 18.05
C GLU A 194 -0.50 6.89 17.81
N CYS A 195 -0.08 7.72 18.77
CA CYS A 195 -0.20 9.17 18.66
C CYS A 195 0.90 9.72 17.76
N TYR A 196 0.52 10.15 16.56
CA TYR A 196 1.40 10.85 15.65
C TYR A 196 1.64 12.30 16.09
N PRO A 197 2.90 12.77 16.10
CA PRO A 197 3.23 14.14 16.49
C PRO A 197 2.64 15.15 15.50
N PRO A 198 2.41 16.40 15.93
CA PRO A 198 1.94 17.47 15.04
C PRO A 198 2.99 17.87 14.00
N PRO A 199 2.58 18.50 12.87
CA PRO A 199 1.24 19.00 12.60
C PRO A 199 0.34 18.03 11.81
N ASN A 200 -0.89 17.82 12.29
CA ASN A 200 -1.92 17.04 11.60
C ASN A 200 -3.20 17.89 11.36
N PRO A 201 -3.19 18.91 10.49
CA PRO A 201 -4.28 19.87 10.39
C PRO A 201 -5.34 19.51 9.35
N GLN A 202 -5.18 18.41 8.60
CA GLN A 202 -6.08 18.10 7.50
C GLN A 202 -7.43 17.62 8.05
N GLY A 203 -8.49 18.37 7.70
CA GLY A 203 -9.85 18.04 8.09
C GLY A 203 -10.48 16.97 7.18
N LEU A 204 -11.71 16.60 7.50
CA LEU A 204 -12.48 15.59 6.75
C LEU A 204 -12.51 15.89 5.24
N CYS A 205 -12.20 14.87 4.43
CA CYS A 205 -12.08 14.89 2.98
C CYS A 205 -11.03 15.84 2.38
N ALA A 206 -10.18 16.48 3.19
CA ALA A 206 -9.00 17.18 2.70
C ALA A 206 -7.96 16.18 2.18
N ALA A 207 -7.08 16.65 1.29
CA ALA A 207 -6.00 15.82 0.76
C ALA A 207 -4.97 15.50 1.85
N CYS A 208 -4.46 14.27 1.86
CA CYS A 208 -3.50 13.79 2.84
C CYS A 208 -2.43 12.89 2.19
N GLY A 209 -1.31 12.73 2.88
CA GLY A 209 -0.22 11.85 2.48
C GLY A 209 1.16 12.44 2.81
N PRO A 210 2.24 11.70 2.49
CA PRO A 210 3.60 12.02 2.94
C PRO A 210 4.15 13.36 2.43
N ASN A 211 3.56 13.91 1.36
CA ASN A 211 4.00 15.17 0.74
C ASN A 211 3.01 16.34 0.92
N ILE A 212 1.91 16.13 1.66
CA ILE A 212 0.90 17.17 1.91
C ILE A 212 0.97 17.52 3.40
N LEU A 213 0.11 16.92 4.21
CA LEU A 213 0.12 16.85 5.68
C LEU A 213 -0.81 15.68 6.06
N TYR A 214 -0.87 15.33 7.34
CA TYR A 214 -1.72 14.24 7.84
C TYR A 214 -3.03 14.75 8.45
N CYS A 215 -3.94 13.80 8.67
CA CYS A 215 -5.30 14.02 9.11
C CYS A 215 -5.38 14.32 10.61
N SER A 216 -6.25 15.26 10.98
CA SER A 216 -6.49 15.60 12.39
C SER A 216 -7.08 14.43 13.15
N GLY A 217 -6.95 14.45 14.48
CA GLY A 217 -7.52 13.43 15.36
C GLY A 217 -8.98 13.08 15.06
N GLY A 218 -9.30 11.78 15.11
CA GLY A 218 -10.60 11.27 14.68
C GLY A 218 -10.67 10.87 13.20
N LEU A 219 -9.60 11.10 12.43
CA LEU A 219 -9.53 10.87 10.99
C LEU A 219 -8.27 10.09 10.60
N THR A 220 -8.29 9.44 9.44
CA THR A 220 -7.13 8.77 8.83
C THR A 220 -7.08 8.97 7.31
N CYS A 221 -5.92 8.72 6.70
CA CYS A 221 -5.71 8.94 5.28
C CYS A 221 -6.08 7.70 4.44
N VAL A 222 -7.22 7.75 3.75
CA VAL A 222 -7.71 6.67 2.87
C VAL A 222 -7.82 7.20 1.44
N GLY A 223 -7.14 6.54 0.49
CA GLY A 223 -7.19 6.96 -0.91
C GLY A 223 -6.72 8.41 -1.16
N GLY A 224 -5.79 8.91 -0.32
CA GLY A 224 -5.28 10.28 -0.40
C GLY A 224 -6.22 11.35 0.16
N LYS A 225 -7.28 10.97 0.89
CA LYS A 225 -8.18 11.89 1.57
C LYS A 225 -8.42 11.50 3.02
N CYS A 226 -8.62 12.49 3.88
CA CYS A 226 -8.96 12.24 5.27
C CYS A 226 -10.38 11.68 5.40
N ALA A 227 -10.52 10.54 6.06
CA ALA A 227 -11.77 9.85 6.31
C ALA A 227 -12.00 9.71 7.81
N LYS A 228 -13.26 9.71 8.25
CA LYS A 228 -13.61 9.62 9.67
C LYS A 228 -13.60 8.16 10.14
N PHE A 229 -12.97 7.90 11.29
CA PHE A 229 -13.12 6.63 12.00
C PHE A 229 -14.51 6.47 12.61
N CYS A 230 -15.01 5.24 12.67
CA CYS A 230 -16.32 4.91 13.25
C CYS A 230 -16.29 3.56 13.96
N CYS A 231 -17.15 3.40 14.96
CA CYS A 231 -17.48 2.11 15.55
C CYS A 231 -18.73 1.50 14.90
N ASP A 232 -19.71 2.33 14.58
CA ASP A 232 -20.99 1.93 14.01
C ASP A 232 -21.55 3.02 13.09
N ASP A 233 -22.65 2.72 12.41
CA ASP A 233 -23.30 3.65 11.46
C ASP A 233 -23.76 4.97 12.12
N GLY A 234 -23.98 4.98 13.44
CA GLY A 234 -24.34 6.17 14.20
C GLY A 234 -23.21 7.19 14.33
N ASP A 235 -21.97 6.79 14.06
CA ASP A 235 -20.81 7.70 13.98
C ASP A 235 -20.70 8.40 12.63
N CYS A 236 -21.49 7.99 11.64
CA CYS A 236 -21.46 8.53 10.28
C CYS A 236 -22.68 9.43 10.02
N SER A 237 -22.71 10.09 8.85
CA SER A 237 -23.90 10.80 8.40
C SER A 237 -25.05 9.83 8.13
N ALA A 238 -26.27 10.37 8.09
CA ALA A 238 -27.48 9.58 7.86
C ALA A 238 -27.51 8.83 6.51
N SER A 239 -26.66 9.21 5.55
CA SER A 239 -26.51 8.58 4.23
C SER A 239 -25.24 7.76 4.09
N ALA A 240 -24.59 7.42 5.21
CA ALA A 240 -23.35 6.69 5.25
C ALA A 240 -23.45 5.48 6.18
N LYS A 241 -22.43 4.65 6.14
CA LYS A 241 -22.26 3.49 7.02
C LYS A 241 -20.83 3.42 7.53
N CYS A 242 -20.64 2.70 8.62
CA CYS A 242 -19.32 2.33 9.09
C CYS A 242 -18.83 1.07 8.37
N ASP A 243 -17.81 1.21 7.51
CA ASP A 243 -17.23 0.07 6.81
C ASP A 243 -15.91 -0.37 7.46
N VAL A 244 -15.98 -1.49 8.18
CA VAL A 244 -14.86 -2.10 8.90
C VAL A 244 -13.87 -2.83 7.99
N ASN A 245 -14.22 -3.03 6.72
CA ASN A 245 -13.38 -3.74 5.74
C ASN A 245 -12.50 -2.78 4.93
N VAL A 246 -12.62 -1.46 5.12
CA VAL A 246 -11.75 -0.48 4.44
C VAL A 246 -10.32 -0.54 4.97
N LEU A 247 -10.17 -0.92 6.24
CA LEU A 247 -8.90 -1.00 6.96
C LEU A 247 -8.63 -2.40 7.54
N ASP A 248 -9.55 -3.34 7.34
CA ASP A 248 -9.49 -4.71 7.86
C ASP A 248 -9.22 -4.84 9.37
N THR A 249 -9.69 -3.89 10.19
CA THR A 249 -9.42 -3.89 11.64
C THR A 249 -10.33 -4.84 12.42
N GLY A 250 -11.45 -5.25 11.82
CA GLY A 250 -12.48 -6.10 12.42
C GLY A 250 -13.30 -5.50 13.58
N THR A 251 -12.90 -4.36 14.15
CA THR A 251 -13.54 -3.76 15.34
C THR A 251 -14.02 -2.33 15.13
N PHE A 252 -13.38 -1.56 14.26
CA PHE A 252 -13.77 -0.22 13.86
C PHE A 252 -13.55 -0.02 12.36
N GLY A 253 -14.11 1.03 11.80
CA GLY A 253 -14.10 1.23 10.35
C GLY A 253 -13.96 2.68 9.94
N ILE A 254 -14.33 2.92 8.68
CA ILE A 254 -14.37 4.25 8.06
C ILE A 254 -15.79 4.60 7.66
N CYS A 255 -16.19 5.85 7.89
CA CYS A 255 -17.45 6.36 7.37
C CYS A 255 -17.38 6.53 5.85
N VAL A 256 -18.12 5.67 5.15
CA VAL A 256 -18.21 5.66 3.69
C VAL A 256 -19.63 5.96 3.25
N GLN A 257 -19.78 6.63 2.11
CA GLN A 257 -21.06 6.75 1.45
C GLN A 257 -21.53 5.34 1.08
N GLY A 258 -22.77 5.08 1.41
CA GLY A 258 -23.47 3.89 0.99
C GLY A 258 -24.93 4.25 0.83
N SER A 259 -25.65 3.49 0.01
CA SER A 259 -27.10 3.45 0.20
C SER A 259 -27.33 2.91 1.60
N GLY A 260 -27.48 3.80 2.59
CA GLY A 260 -27.75 3.48 3.97
C GLY A 260 -28.91 2.51 3.98
N GLY A 261 -28.59 1.22 4.03
CA GLY A 261 -29.58 0.21 4.29
C GLY A 261 -30.03 0.57 5.68
N ALA A 262 -31.31 0.87 5.86
CA ALA A 262 -31.91 0.98 7.17
C ALA A 262 -31.72 -0.38 7.89
N GLY A 263 -30.52 -0.60 8.42
CA GLY A 263 -30.01 -1.86 8.92
C GLY A 263 -30.38 -1.96 10.38
N GLY A 264 -31.38 -2.79 10.64
CA GLY A 264 -32.10 -2.88 11.89
C GLY A 264 -31.23 -2.94 13.13
N MET A 265 -31.52 -2.03 14.05
CA MET A 265 -31.36 -2.22 15.48
C MET A 265 -32.06 -3.52 15.90
N GLY A 266 -31.32 -4.62 15.97
CA GLY A 266 -31.87 -5.93 16.27
C GLY A 266 -30.88 -6.79 17.03
N GLY A 267 -30.79 -6.59 18.34
CA GLY A 267 -30.07 -7.51 19.21
C GLY A 267 -29.79 -7.00 20.62
N ALA A 268 -30.84 -6.84 21.43
CA ALA A 268 -30.68 -6.86 22.87
C ALA A 268 -30.39 -8.31 23.32
N GLY A 269 -29.37 -8.51 24.14
CA GLY A 269 -29.03 -9.80 24.75
C GLY A 269 -27.85 -9.67 25.71
#